data_AF-A0A4U8UPJ4-F1
#
_entry.id   AF-A0A4U8UPJ4-F1
#
_cell.length_a   1.000
_cell.length_b   1.000
_cell.length_c   1.000
_cell.angle_alpha   90.00
_cell.angle_beta   90.00
_cell.angle_gamma   90.00
#
_symmetry.space_group_name_H-M   'P 1'
#
loop_
_entity.id
_entity.type
_entity.pdbx_description
1 polymer ?
#
loop_
_entity_poly.entity_id
_entity_poly.type
_entity_poly.pdbx_seq_one_letter_code
_entity_poly.pdbx_strand_id
1 'polypeptide(L)'
;MLLNTPTAHHPYAFSGGVIDARERKPKCARCRNHGIVSWLKGHKRHCKFKNCACEKCNLIAERQRVMAAQVALKRKQAAEDAIALGLRVVSGESIDRLPQGPVFNFGTGEAADDYDDGRSTPKSECG
;
A
#
# COMPACT_ATOMS: atom_id res chain seq x y z
N MET A 1 -48.73 -2.01 -22.52
CA MET A 1 -47.32 -2.39 -22.74
C MET A 1 -46.44 -1.31 -22.13
N LEU A 2 -45.95 -1.51 -20.90
CA LEU A 2 -44.70 -0.92 -20.40
C LEU A 2 -44.14 -1.93 -19.39
N LEU A 3 -43.11 -2.65 -19.81
CA LEU A 3 -42.40 -3.64 -19.01
C LEU A 3 -41.36 -2.89 -18.18
N ASN A 4 -41.58 -2.72 -16.88
CA ASN A 4 -40.50 -2.33 -15.96
C ASN A 4 -39.93 -3.61 -15.33
N THR A 5 -38.79 -4.04 -15.86
CA THR A 5 -37.99 -5.13 -15.31
C THR A 5 -37.12 -4.63 -14.15
N PRO A 6 -36.90 -5.44 -13.10
CA PRO A 6 -36.19 -5.05 -11.89
C PRO A 6 -34.70 -4.81 -12.16
N THR A 7 -34.16 -3.73 -11.56
CA THR A 7 -32.74 -3.44 -11.44
C THR A 7 -32.00 -4.67 -10.93
N ALA A 8 -31.11 -5.22 -11.76
CA ALA A 8 -30.24 -6.32 -11.40
C ALA A 8 -29.33 -5.90 -10.23
N HIS A 9 -29.59 -6.44 -9.05
CA HIS A 9 -28.65 -6.45 -7.93
C HIS A 9 -27.40 -7.22 -8.38
N HIS A 10 -26.26 -6.53 -8.47
CA HIS A 10 -24.95 -7.15 -8.68
C HIS A 10 -24.69 -8.16 -7.54
N PRO A 11 -24.42 -9.45 -7.82
CA PRO A 11 -24.17 -10.45 -6.78
C PRO A 11 -22.77 -10.39 -6.17
N TYR A 12 -21.98 -9.34 -6.45
CA TYR A 12 -20.65 -9.17 -5.87
C TYR A 12 -20.70 -8.21 -4.69
N ALA A 13 -21.51 -8.57 -3.69
CA ALA A 13 -21.28 -8.10 -2.33
C ALA A 13 -19.90 -8.62 -1.92
N PHE A 14 -18.88 -7.78 -2.06
CA PHE A 14 -17.56 -8.04 -1.52
C PHE A 14 -17.70 -8.07 -0.01
N SER A 15 -17.91 -9.26 0.52
CA SER A 15 -17.87 -9.57 1.93
C SER A 15 -16.50 -9.15 2.44
N GLY A 16 -16.46 -7.92 3.00
CA GLY A 16 -15.35 -7.41 3.79
C GLY A 16 -15.18 -8.35 4.97
N GLY A 17 -14.42 -9.42 4.75
CA GLY A 17 -14.06 -10.38 5.77
C GLY A 17 -13.34 -9.63 6.87
N VAL A 18 -13.93 -9.63 8.06
CA VAL A 18 -13.24 -9.36 9.32
C VAL A 18 -12.01 -10.28 9.34
N ILE A 19 -10.86 -9.71 8.97
CA ILE A 19 -9.58 -10.38 9.14
C ILE A 19 -9.32 -10.40 10.63
N ASP A 20 -9.81 -11.45 11.27
CA ASP A 20 -9.48 -11.86 12.62
C ASP A 20 -7.98 -11.60 12.83
N ALA A 21 -7.67 -10.58 13.64
CA ALA A 21 -6.32 -10.11 13.91
C ALA A 21 -5.57 -11.09 14.82
N ARG A 22 -5.81 -12.41 14.63
CA ARG A 22 -4.91 -13.46 15.07
C ARG A 22 -3.56 -13.13 14.50
N GLU A 23 -2.65 -12.76 15.38
CA GLU A 23 -1.24 -12.46 15.16
C GLU A 23 -0.61 -13.41 14.12
N ARG A 24 -0.76 -13.06 12.84
CA ARG A 24 -0.35 -13.95 11.75
C ARG A 24 1.15 -13.86 11.67
N LYS A 25 1.81 -14.87 12.23
CA LYS A 25 3.26 -15.06 12.12
C LYS A 25 3.65 -14.98 10.64
N PRO A 26 4.52 -14.04 10.23
CA PRO A 26 4.85 -13.86 8.83
C PRO A 26 5.65 -15.06 8.30
N LYS A 27 5.36 -15.48 7.07
CA LYS A 27 6.06 -16.54 6.35
C LYS A 27 7.09 -15.95 5.38
N CYS A 28 8.11 -16.71 5.00
CA CYS A 28 9.09 -16.27 4.01
C CYS A 28 8.50 -16.26 2.60
N ALA A 29 8.51 -15.09 1.97
CA ALA A 29 7.94 -14.92 0.65
C ALA A 29 8.74 -15.64 -0.46
N ARG A 30 10.07 -15.68 -0.34
CA ARG A 30 10.95 -16.40 -1.29
C ARG A 30 10.70 -17.91 -1.25
N CYS A 31 10.68 -18.53 -0.07
CA CYS A 31 10.41 -19.97 0.04
C CYS A 31 9.02 -20.33 -0.49
N ARG A 32 8.01 -19.51 -0.19
CA ARG A 32 6.65 -19.71 -0.69
C ARG A 32 6.59 -19.74 -2.22
N ASN A 33 7.38 -18.93 -2.92
CA ASN A 33 7.44 -18.94 -4.39
C ASN A 33 7.99 -20.25 -4.97
N HIS A 34 8.76 -21.00 -4.20
CA HIS A 34 9.35 -22.28 -4.58
C HIS A 34 8.61 -23.49 -3.98
N GLY A 35 7.40 -23.28 -3.43
CA GLY A 35 6.56 -24.35 -2.88
C GLY A 35 6.91 -24.78 -1.45
N ILE A 36 7.90 -24.14 -0.79
CA ILE A 36 8.31 -24.48 0.57
C ILE A 36 7.81 -23.44 1.55
N VAL A 37 7.19 -23.87 2.65
CA VAL A 37 6.72 -22.95 3.69
C VAL A 37 7.73 -22.88 4.83
N SER A 38 8.30 -21.70 5.06
CA SER A 38 9.13 -21.41 6.22
C SER A 38 8.65 -20.16 6.95
N TRP A 39 8.77 -20.16 8.28
CA TRP A 39 8.48 -18.99 9.10
C TRP A 39 9.57 -17.94 8.94
N LEU A 40 9.23 -16.65 8.87
CA LEU A 40 10.20 -15.59 8.58
C LEU A 40 11.17 -15.34 9.76
N LYS A 41 10.72 -15.59 11.00
CA LYS A 41 11.53 -15.41 12.23
C LYS A 41 12.77 -16.31 12.18
N GLY A 42 13.97 -15.73 12.16
CA GLY A 42 15.25 -16.45 12.12
C GLY A 42 15.64 -17.05 10.76
N HIS A 43 14.76 -17.03 9.76
CA HIS A 43 14.96 -17.72 8.49
C HIS A 43 15.74 -16.91 7.44
N LYS A 44 15.85 -15.58 7.60
CA LYS A 44 16.49 -14.70 6.60
C LYS A 44 17.92 -15.12 6.22
N ARG A 45 18.73 -15.58 7.19
CA ARG A 45 20.13 -16.00 6.98
C ARG A 45 20.25 -17.40 6.40
N HIS A 46 19.34 -18.31 6.78
CA HIS A 46 19.34 -19.73 6.39
C HIS A 46 18.41 -20.02 5.21
N CYS A 47 17.96 -18.99 4.49
CA CYS A 47 17.05 -19.15 3.37
C CYS A 47 17.80 -19.75 2.18
N LYS A 48 17.40 -20.96 1.77
CA LYS A 48 17.96 -21.66 0.60
C LYS A 48 17.85 -20.83 -0.69
N PHE A 49 16.82 -19.98 -0.80
CA PHE A 49 16.53 -19.15 -1.97
C PHE A 49 16.93 -17.67 -1.78
N LYS A 50 17.82 -17.36 -0.81
CA LYS A 50 18.26 -15.99 -0.51
C LYS A 50 18.72 -15.23 -1.76
N ASN A 51 19.45 -15.91 -2.64
CA ASN A 51 20.04 -15.35 -3.86
C ASN A 51 19.31 -15.84 -5.14
N CYS A 52 18.10 -16.40 -5.02
CA CYS A 52 17.35 -16.80 -6.21
C CYS A 52 16.91 -15.55 -7.01
N ALA A 53 17.07 -15.63 -8.33
CA ALA A 53 16.77 -14.58 -9.30
C ALA A 53 15.68 -14.99 -10.32
N CYS A 54 14.82 -15.96 -9.98
CA CYS A 54 13.66 -16.28 -10.82
C CYS A 54 12.68 -15.11 -10.85
N GLU A 55 11.83 -15.05 -11.88
CA GLU A 55 10.87 -13.96 -12.10
C GLU A 55 9.99 -13.68 -10.86
N LYS A 56 9.42 -14.74 -10.25
CA LYS A 56 8.62 -14.64 -9.02
C LYS A 56 9.40 -13.98 -7.87
N CYS A 57 10.70 -14.26 -7.74
CA CYS A 57 11.55 -13.69 -6.70
C CYS A 57 12.00 -12.25 -7.03
N ASN A 58 12.22 -11.91 -8.30
CA ASN A 58 12.50 -10.55 -8.74
C ASN A 58 11.31 -9.62 -8.48
N LEU A 59 10.08 -10.06 -8.75
CA LEU A 59 8.86 -9.29 -8.45
C LEU A 59 8.75 -8.92 -6.96
N ILE A 60 9.10 -9.86 -6.07
CA ILE A 60 9.08 -9.59 -4.63
C ILE A 60 10.19 -8.63 -4.23
N ALA A 61 11.37 -8.73 -4.85
CA ALA A 61 12.47 -7.80 -4.59
C ALA A 61 12.09 -6.37 -4.97
N GLU A 62 11.49 -6.17 -6.14
CA GLU A 62 11.05 -4.85 -6.58
C GLU A 62 9.92 -4.31 -5.69
N ARG A 63 8.93 -5.14 -5.34
CA ARG A 63 7.90 -4.76 -4.39
C ARG A 63 8.48 -4.31 -3.04
N GLN A 64 9.49 -5.01 -2.54
CA GLN A 64 10.16 -4.63 -1.29
C GLN A 64 10.89 -3.29 -1.40
N ARG A 65 11.50 -2.99 -2.56
CA ARG A 65 12.13 -1.70 -2.84
C ARG A 65 11.11 -0.56 -2.79
N VAL A 66 9.98 -0.71 -3.49
CA VAL A 66 8.90 0.28 -3.50
C VAL A 66 8.29 0.46 -2.11
N MET A 67 8.01 -0.64 -1.40
CA MET A 67 7.51 -0.57 -0.03
C MET A 67 8.49 0.12 0.93
N ALA A 68 9.79 -0.12 0.80
CA ALA A 68 10.79 0.55 1.63
C ALA A 68 10.77 2.06 1.40
N ALA A 69 10.70 2.50 0.15
CA ALA A 69 10.56 3.92 -0.21
C ALA A 69 9.27 4.52 0.37
N GLN A 70 8.14 3.82 0.22
CA GLN A 70 6.86 4.27 0.76
C GLN A 70 6.86 4.35 2.30
N VAL A 71 7.47 3.38 2.98
CA VAL A 71 7.60 3.39 4.45
C VAL A 71 8.50 4.53 4.91
N ALA A 72 9.59 4.81 4.19
CA ALA A 72 10.46 5.94 4.49
C ALA A 72 9.70 7.28 4.37
N LEU A 73 8.96 7.48 3.28
CA LEU A 73 8.14 8.67 3.09
C LEU A 73 7.10 8.84 4.20
N LYS A 74 6.35 7.79 4.53
CA LYS A 74 5.34 7.85 5.61
C LYS A 74 5.95 8.14 6.97
N ARG A 75 7.14 7.60 7.27
CA ARG A 75 7.86 7.89 8.51
C ARG A 75 8.31 9.35 8.58
N LYS A 76 8.75 9.93 7.45
CA LYS A 76 9.08 11.34 7.34
C LYS A 76 7.85 12.21 7.63
N GLN A 77 6.72 11.93 6.97
CA GLN A 77 5.47 12.67 7.20
C GLN A 77 5.02 12.58 8.67
N ALA A 78 5.05 11.38 9.26
CA ALA A 78 4.66 11.20 10.66
C ALA A 78 5.59 11.96 11.64
N ALA A 79 6.88 12.09 11.31
CA ALA A 79 7.80 12.89 12.11
C ALA A 79 7.50 14.40 11.99
N GLU A 80 7.23 14.88 10.77
CA GLU A 80 6.83 16.28 10.51
C GLU A 80 5.49 16.61 11.20
N ASP A 81 4.51 15.72 11.12
CA ASP A 81 3.20 15.87 11.77
C ASP A 81 3.35 15.89 13.31
N ALA A 82 4.20 15.04 13.89
CA ALA A 82 4.46 15.03 15.33
C ALA A 82 5.08 16.35 15.81
N ILE A 83 5.99 16.94 15.02
CA ILE A 83 6.57 18.26 15.31
C ILE A 83 5.50 19.36 15.18
N ALA A 84 4.69 19.33 14.12
CA ALA A 84 3.64 20.32 13.90
C ALA A 84 2.52 20.26 14.95
N LEU A 85 2.19 19.07 15.46
CA LEU A 85 1.29 18.89 16.60
C LEU A 85 1.91 19.41 17.89
N GLY A 86 3.20 19.11 18.14
CA GLY A 86 3.93 19.63 19.29
C GLY A 86 4.00 21.16 19.32
N LEU A 87 4.27 21.80 18.19
CA LEU A 87 4.30 23.26 18.07
C LEU A 87 2.93 23.89 18.32
N ARG A 88 1.85 23.26 17.85
CA ARG A 88 0.47 23.72 18.06
C ARG A 88 -0.02 23.59 19.50
N VAL A 89 0.36 22.53 20.20
CA VAL A 89 0.09 22.40 21.65
C VAL A 89 0.73 23.56 22.44
N VAL A 90 1.90 24.03 22.01
CA VAL A 90 2.57 25.19 22.64
C VAL A 90 1.92 26.53 22.26
N SER A 91 1.27 26.62 21.09
CA SER A 91 0.64 27.86 20.60
C SER A 91 -0.86 27.99 20.92
N GLY A 92 -1.50 26.99 21.55
CA GLY A 92 -2.85 27.10 22.09
C GLY A 92 -4.00 26.95 21.09
N GLU A 93 -3.72 26.62 19.83
CA GLU A 93 -4.74 26.34 18.81
C GLU A 93 -5.09 24.84 18.76
N SER A 94 -6.29 24.47 19.22
CA SER A 94 -6.79 23.09 19.19
C SER A 94 -7.40 22.76 17.83
N ILE A 95 -6.66 22.01 16.99
CA ILE A 95 -7.23 21.37 15.79
C ILE A 95 -6.90 19.88 15.85
N ASP A 96 -7.93 19.04 15.93
CA ASP A 96 -7.83 17.59 16.18
C ASP A 96 -7.20 16.78 15.03
N ARG A 97 -7.17 17.33 13.79
CA ARG A 97 -6.59 16.67 12.62
C ARG A 97 -5.95 17.67 11.65
N LEU A 98 -4.70 17.41 11.27
CA LEU A 98 -4.02 18.15 10.20
C LEU A 98 -4.46 17.59 8.83
N PRO A 99 -4.99 18.41 7.91
CA PRO A 99 -5.21 17.98 6.52
C PRO A 99 -3.91 17.46 5.91
N GLN A 100 -4.02 16.35 5.17
CA GLN A 100 -2.88 15.69 4.54
C GLN A 100 -2.40 16.55 3.36
N GLY A 101 -1.33 17.31 3.58
CA GLY A 101 -0.73 18.21 2.60
C GLY A 101 0.57 18.83 3.13
N PRO A 102 1.38 19.46 2.28
CA PRO A 102 2.61 20.13 2.70
C PRO A 102 2.30 21.21 3.75
N VAL A 103 3.01 21.18 4.88
CA VAL A 103 2.77 22.07 6.03
C VAL A 103 3.01 23.55 5.70
N PHE A 104 3.82 23.83 4.66
CA PHE A 104 4.16 25.17 4.22
C PHE A 104 3.46 25.50 2.91
N ASN A 105 2.26 26.07 2.99
CA ASN A 105 1.65 26.75 1.87
C ASN A 105 2.32 28.13 1.69
N PHE A 106 3.54 28.15 1.15
CA PHE A 106 4.07 29.38 0.55
C PHE A 106 3.41 29.52 -0.81
N GLY A 107 2.48 30.47 -0.90
CA GLY A 107 1.71 30.73 -2.12
C GLY A 107 2.62 31.05 -3.29
N THR A 108 2.56 30.19 -4.30
CA THR A 108 2.75 30.58 -5.70
C THR A 108 1.66 29.88 -6.51
N GLY A 109 0.94 30.68 -7.29
CA GLY A 109 -0.24 30.27 -8.01
C GLY A 109 0.04 29.27 -9.14
N GLU A 110 -1.05 28.59 -9.52
CA GLU A 110 -1.37 28.11 -10.87
C GLU A 110 -0.35 27.18 -11.58
N ALA A 111 -0.72 25.90 -11.69
CA ALA A 111 -0.68 25.18 -12.96
C ALA A 111 -1.63 23.97 -12.89
N ALA A 112 -2.68 24.01 -13.70
CA ALA A 112 -3.47 22.85 -14.06
C ALA A 112 -2.63 21.93 -14.96
N ASP A 113 -2.68 20.63 -14.72
CA ASP A 113 -2.34 19.63 -15.72
C ASP A 113 -3.44 18.56 -15.73
N ASP A 114 -4.27 18.69 -16.75
CA ASP A 114 -5.19 17.72 -17.32
C ASP A 114 -4.39 16.48 -17.77
N TYR A 115 -4.72 15.27 -17.28
CA TYR A 115 -4.11 14.03 -17.76
C TYR A 115 -5.19 13.01 -18.17
N ASP A 116 -5.30 12.88 -19.49
CA ASP A 116 -6.14 11.99 -20.29
C ASP A 116 -5.86 10.49 -20.06
N ASP A 117 -6.93 9.70 -19.91
CA ASP A 117 -6.94 8.25 -19.69
C ASP A 117 -7.04 7.51 -21.03
N GLY A 118 -5.96 6.83 -21.44
CA GLY A 118 -5.92 6.25 -22.78
C GLY A 118 -4.85 5.18 -23.05
N ARG A 119 -4.72 4.13 -22.21
CA ARG A 119 -4.17 2.84 -22.73
C ARG A 119 -4.46 1.58 -21.90
N SER A 120 -5.17 0.67 -22.54
CA SER A 120 -5.36 -0.76 -22.28
C SER A 120 -4.06 -1.54 -22.10
N THR A 121 -3.97 -2.34 -21.02
CA THR A 121 -2.91 -3.34 -20.82
C THR A 121 -3.39 -4.74 -21.25
N PRO A 122 -2.63 -5.49 -22.08
CA PRO A 122 -2.95 -6.88 -22.37
C PRO A 122 -2.52 -7.79 -21.20
N LYS A 123 -3.40 -8.72 -20.84
CA LYS A 123 -3.15 -9.78 -19.86
C LYS A 123 -2.17 -10.80 -20.45
N SER A 124 -1.01 -10.98 -19.83
CA SER A 124 -0.14 -12.13 -20.07
C SER A 124 -0.34 -13.12 -18.92
N GLU A 125 -1.09 -14.18 -19.18
CA GLU A 125 -1.23 -15.35 -18.30
C GLU A 125 0.03 -16.21 -18.38
N CYS A 126 0.47 -16.75 -17.24
CA CYS A 126 1.56 -17.73 -17.15
C CYS A 126 0.96 -19.04 -16.64
N GLY A 127 1.06 -20.09 -17.47
CA GLY A 127 0.67 -21.47 -17.17
C GLY A 127 1.71 -22.24 -16.35
#